data_AF-A0A916SQQ1-F1
#
_entry.id   AF-A0A916SQQ1-F1
#
_cell.length_a   1.000
_cell.length_b   1.000
_cell.length_c   1.000
_cell.angle_alpha   90.00
_cell.angle_beta   90.00
_cell.angle_gamma   90.00
#
_symmetry.space_group_name_H-M   'P 1'
#
loop_
_entity.id
_entity.type
_entity.pdbx_description
1 polymer ?
#
loop_
_entity_poly.entity_id
_entity_poly.type
_entity_poly.pdbx_seq_one_letter_code
_entity_poly.pdbx_strand_id
1 'polypeptide(L)'
;MPPIPLARTRAGYDVSRKYGVPHAEIATLLNIKEATYLCGLRRLGLDHDPAKSGRLPDMEEILSRVRTELMRLTEGGRVPDKGAVDALVSLAKALKTIIDLERENDTRPAEAAPAAEIRPGELREALALIDRRIDELATLRAAEIIKASPGKV
;
A
#
# COMPACT_ATOMS: atom_id res chain seq x y z
N MET A 1 16.57 -6.68 -22.01
CA MET A 1 16.08 -6.47 -20.63
C MET A 1 14.79 -7.27 -20.50
N PRO A 2 14.65 -8.21 -19.56
CA PRO A 2 13.48 -9.08 -19.49
C PRO A 2 12.23 -8.32 -19.02
N PRO A 3 11.03 -8.68 -19.49
CA PRO A 3 9.79 -8.06 -19.03
C PRO A 3 9.54 -8.39 -17.55
N ILE A 4 9.16 -7.39 -16.74
CA ILE A 4 8.72 -7.64 -15.36
C ILE A 4 7.44 -8.48 -15.40
N PRO A 5 7.34 -9.55 -14.58
CA PRO A 5 6.10 -10.29 -14.43
C PRO A 5 4.95 -9.36 -14.02
N LEU A 6 3.81 -9.44 -14.71
CA LEU A 6 2.64 -8.61 -14.45
C LEU A 6 2.18 -8.62 -12.98
N ALA A 7 2.46 -9.71 -12.26
CA ALA A 7 2.25 -9.83 -10.81
C ALA A 7 3.04 -8.78 -9.99
N ARG A 8 4.30 -8.50 -10.34
CA ARG A 8 5.13 -7.49 -9.65
C ARG A 8 4.65 -6.08 -9.96
N THR A 9 4.21 -5.82 -11.19
CA THR A 9 3.61 -4.54 -11.56
C THR A 9 2.35 -4.25 -10.75
N ARG A 10 1.49 -5.26 -10.56
CA ARG A 10 0.27 -5.14 -9.75
C ARG A 10 0.57 -4.99 -8.25
N ALA A 11 1.52 -5.74 -7.72
CA ALA A 11 1.94 -5.56 -6.32
C ALA A 11 2.48 -4.15 -6.05
N GLY A 12 3.28 -3.59 -6.97
CA GLY A 12 3.74 -2.21 -6.87
C GLY A 12 2.59 -1.20 -6.89
N TYR A 13 1.54 -1.47 -7.67
CA TYR A 13 0.34 -0.63 -7.71
C TYR A 13 -0.42 -0.65 -6.39
N ASP A 14 -0.57 -1.83 -5.79
CA ASP A 14 -1.24 -1.98 -4.49
C ASP A 14 -0.49 -1.24 -3.38
N VAL A 15 0.85 -1.25 -3.40
CA VAL A 15 1.69 -0.47 -2.49
C VAL A 15 1.49 1.03 -2.69
N SER A 16 1.54 1.48 -3.95
CA SER A 16 1.31 2.89 -4.30
C SER A 16 -0.06 3.38 -3.83
N ARG A 17 -1.12 2.60 -4.04
CA ARG A 17 -2.48 2.93 -3.61
C ARG A 17 -2.65 2.92 -2.09
N LYS A 18 -2.05 1.95 -1.39
CA LYS A 18 -2.26 1.76 0.05
C LYS A 18 -1.43 2.72 0.91
N TYR A 19 -0.25 3.09 0.44
CA TYR A 19 0.72 3.86 1.22
C TYR A 19 1.08 5.22 0.58
N GLY A 20 0.45 5.58 -0.54
CA GLY A 20 0.70 6.86 -1.22
C GLY A 20 2.09 6.96 -1.88
N VAL A 21 2.77 5.83 -2.09
CA VAL A 21 4.12 5.82 -2.68
C VAL A 21 4.05 6.22 -4.15
N PRO A 22 4.84 7.21 -4.61
CA PRO A 22 4.87 7.61 -6.01
C PRO A 22 5.27 6.48 -6.97
N HIS A 23 4.67 6.44 -8.17
CA HIS A 23 4.98 5.43 -9.18
C HIS A 23 6.46 5.45 -9.63
N ALA A 24 7.10 6.62 -9.61
CA ALA A 24 8.53 6.77 -9.86
C ALA A 24 9.41 5.99 -8.86
N GLU A 25 9.03 6.00 -7.59
CA GLU A 25 9.73 5.27 -6.52
C GLU A 25 9.53 3.76 -6.66
N ILE A 26 8.30 3.32 -6.97
CA ILE A 26 8.01 1.92 -7.26
C ILE A 26 8.80 1.43 -8.48
N ALA A 27 8.90 2.23 -9.54
CA ALA A 27 9.69 1.88 -10.71
C ALA A 27 11.19 1.75 -10.39
N THR A 28 11.71 2.63 -9.54
CA THR A 28 13.08 2.57 -9.03
C THR A 28 13.33 1.29 -8.22
N LEU A 29 12.41 0.95 -7.31
CA LEU A 29 12.47 -0.29 -6.53
C LEU A 29 12.44 -1.55 -7.41
N LEU A 30 11.67 -1.50 -8.50
CA LEU A 30 11.59 -2.57 -9.49
C LEU A 30 12.75 -2.54 -10.51
N ASN A 31 13.69 -1.62 -10.36
CA ASN A 31 14.84 -1.40 -11.24
C ASN A 31 14.45 -1.26 -12.72
N ILE A 32 13.39 -0.49 -12.98
CA ILE A 32 12.92 -0.16 -14.33
C ILE A 32 12.64 1.32 -14.47
N LYS A 33 12.62 1.78 -15.72
CA LYS A 33 12.16 3.14 -16.03
C LYS A 33 10.68 3.27 -15.65
N GLU A 34 10.33 4.42 -15.08
CA GLU A 34 8.94 4.76 -14.74
C GLU A 34 7.99 4.58 -15.93
N ALA A 35 8.39 5.01 -17.13
CA ALA A 35 7.60 4.81 -18.35
C ALA A 35 7.26 3.33 -18.63
N THR A 36 8.17 2.41 -18.32
CA THR A 36 7.95 0.96 -18.46
C THR A 36 6.95 0.46 -17.42
N TYR A 37 7.05 0.95 -16.19
CA TYR A 37 6.13 0.60 -15.11
C TYR A 37 4.71 1.09 -15.41
N LEU A 38 4.56 2.35 -15.81
CA LEU A 38 3.26 2.94 -16.21
C LEU A 38 2.67 2.23 -17.43
N CYS A 39 3.50 1.81 -18.39
CA CYS A 39 3.05 0.99 -19.52
C CYS A 39 2.49 -0.36 -19.04
N GLY A 40 3.13 -0.98 -18.04
CA GLY A 40 2.63 -2.18 -17.38
C GLY A 40 1.28 -1.97 -16.70
N LEU A 41 1.09 -0.85 -16.00
CA LEU A 41 -0.19 -0.48 -15.38
C LEU A 41 -1.30 -0.31 -16.42
N ARG A 42 -1.03 0.43 -17.51
CA ARG A 42 -1.96 0.59 -18.62
C ARG A 42 -2.37 -0.75 -19.23
N ARG A 43 -1.43 -1.67 -19.43
CA ARG A 43 -1.70 -3.03 -19.94
C ARG A 43 -2.58 -3.85 -19.00
N LEU A 44 -2.54 -3.56 -17.71
CA LEU A 44 -3.37 -4.20 -16.69
C LEU A 44 -4.72 -3.49 -16.48
N GLY A 45 -4.97 -2.37 -17.18
CA GLY A 45 -6.16 -1.53 -16.96
C GLY A 45 -6.16 -0.86 -15.58
N LEU A 46 -5.00 -0.71 -14.95
CA LEU A 46 -4.86 -0.04 -13.66
C LEU A 46 -4.65 1.45 -13.89
N ASP A 47 -5.43 2.26 -13.17
CA ASP A 47 -5.31 3.71 -13.24
C ASP A 47 -3.98 4.14 -12.64
N HIS A 48 -3.24 4.97 -13.35
CA HIS A 48 -1.93 5.48 -12.95
C HIS A 48 -1.92 7.00 -12.94
N ASP A 49 -3.08 7.62 -13.15
CA ASP A 49 -3.26 9.05 -13.05
C ASP A 49 -3.18 9.44 -11.57
N PRO A 50 -2.13 10.17 -11.14
CA PRO A 50 -1.97 10.59 -9.75
C PRO A 50 -3.13 11.47 -9.27
N ALA A 51 -3.91 12.07 -10.19
CA ALA A 51 -5.09 12.87 -9.86
C ALA A 51 -6.36 12.01 -9.61
N LYS A 52 -6.39 10.75 -10.06
CA LYS A 52 -7.54 9.84 -9.92
C LYS A 52 -7.26 8.63 -9.03
N SER A 53 -6.00 8.28 -8.83
CA SER A 53 -5.59 7.36 -7.76
C SER A 53 -5.97 8.02 -6.45
N GLY A 54 -7.17 7.65 -5.96
CA GLY A 54 -7.86 8.35 -4.90
C GLY A 54 -6.92 8.74 -3.78
N ARG A 55 -6.52 10.02 -3.76
CA ARG A 55 -6.16 10.68 -2.52
C ARG A 55 -7.41 10.51 -1.69
N LEU A 56 -7.35 9.63 -0.68
CA LEU A 56 -8.33 9.65 0.38
C LEU A 56 -8.46 11.12 0.77
N PRO A 57 -9.69 11.67 0.82
CA PRO A 57 -9.85 13.08 1.15
C PRO A 57 -9.01 13.34 2.38
N ASP A 58 -8.21 14.40 2.30
CA ASP A 58 -7.28 14.78 3.35
C ASP A 58 -8.02 14.68 4.68
N MET A 59 -7.43 14.12 5.73
CA MET A 59 -8.22 13.90 6.93
C MET A 59 -8.78 15.22 7.46
N GLU A 60 -8.05 16.33 7.28
CA GLU A 60 -8.53 17.70 7.50
C GLU A 60 -9.85 18.01 6.77
N GLU A 61 -10.01 17.54 5.53
CA GLU A 61 -11.22 17.70 4.71
C GLU A 61 -12.38 16.84 5.23
N ILE A 62 -12.11 15.59 5.63
CA ILE A 62 -13.11 14.71 6.25
C ILE A 62 -13.58 15.32 7.58
N LEU A 63 -12.64 15.78 8.40
CA LEU A 63 -12.89 16.44 9.68
C LEU A 63 -13.71 17.72 9.50
N SER A 64 -13.39 18.53 8.49
CA SER A 64 -14.13 19.75 8.16
C SER A 64 -15.56 19.46 7.72
N ARG A 65 -15.77 18.44 6.87
CA ARG A 65 -17.12 18.00 6.46
C ARG A 65 -17.94 17.50 7.64
N VAL A 66 -17.34 16.68 8.52
CA VAL A 66 -18.00 16.20 9.73
C VAL A 66 -18.39 17.39 10.62
N ARG A 67 -17.46 18.30 10.92
CA ARG A 67 -17.75 19.51 11.75
C ARG A 67 -18.88 20.36 11.15
N THR A 68 -18.91 20.53 9.83
CA THR A 68 -19.94 21.29 9.14
C THR A 68 -21.32 20.64 9.27
N GLU A 69 -21.41 19.33 9.06
CA GLU A 69 -22.67 18.59 9.25
C GLU A 69 -23.11 18.60 10.72
N LEU A 70 -22.17 18.56 11.68
CA LEU A 70 -22.48 18.70 13.10
C LEU A 70 -23.06 20.08 13.43
N MET A 71 -22.45 21.16 12.93
CA MET A 71 -22.97 22.52 13.13
C MET A 71 -24.36 22.67 12.52
N ARG A 72 -24.58 22.10 11.33
CA ARG A 72 -25.91 22.10 10.68
C ARG A 72 -26.98 21.38 11.50
N LEU A 73 -26.62 20.28 12.16
CA LEU A 73 -27.52 19.54 13.05
C LEU A 73 -27.85 20.31 14.33
N THR A 74 -26.92 21.14 14.83
CA THR A 74 -27.14 21.96 16.04
C THR A 74 -27.81 23.31 15.78
N GLU A 75 -27.62 23.89 14.59
CA GLU A 75 -28.17 25.19 14.20
C GLU A 75 -29.63 25.10 13.71
N GLY A 76 -30.11 23.90 13.35
CA GLY A 76 -31.48 23.63 12.90
C GLY A 76 -32.59 23.83 13.94
N GLY A 77 -32.32 24.49 15.08
CA GLY A 77 -33.33 24.93 16.05
C GLY A 77 -33.96 23.83 16.92
N ARG A 78 -33.46 22.59 16.86
CA ARG A 78 -33.92 21.48 17.71
C ARG A 78 -32.84 21.14 18.72
N VAL A 79 -33.16 21.23 20.01
CA VAL A 79 -32.26 20.76 21.07
C VAL A 79 -32.01 19.26 20.84
N PRO A 80 -30.77 18.83 20.58
CA PRO A 80 -30.48 17.43 20.33
C PRO A 80 -30.87 16.60 21.56
N ASP A 81 -31.54 15.48 21.32
CA ASP A 81 -31.87 14.56 22.40
C ASP A 81 -30.60 13.92 22.98
N LYS A 82 -30.73 13.29 24.15
CA LYS A 82 -29.58 12.69 24.86
C LYS A 82 -28.83 11.68 23.99
N GLY A 83 -29.54 10.92 23.14
CA GLY A 83 -28.94 9.94 22.24
C GLY A 83 -28.10 10.61 21.14
N ALA A 84 -28.57 11.72 20.59
CA ALA A 84 -27.82 12.54 19.65
C ALA A 84 -26.58 13.13 20.33
N VAL A 85 -26.68 13.66 21.55
CA VAL A 85 -25.52 14.17 22.31
C VAL A 85 -24.50 13.06 22.57
N ASP A 86 -24.94 11.86 22.97
CA ASP A 86 -24.05 10.72 23.22
C ASP A 86 -23.36 10.21 21.94
N ALA A 87 -24.07 10.22 20.81
CA ALA A 87 -23.51 9.91 19.50
C ALA A 87 -22.47 10.95 19.06
N LEU A 88 -22.73 12.24 19.28
CA LEU A 88 -21.79 13.34 19.01
C LEU A 88 -20.52 13.22 19.86
N VAL A 89 -20.67 12.90 21.14
CA VAL A 89 -19.53 12.69 22.04
C VAL A 89 -18.70 11.47 21.60
N SER A 90 -19.36 10.38 21.20
CA SER A 90 -18.70 9.18 20.70
C SER A 90 -17.94 9.45 19.40
N LEU A 91 -18.54 10.22 18.49
CA LEU A 91 -17.90 10.65 17.26
C LEU A 91 -16.69 11.55 17.54
N ALA A 92 -16.82 12.55 18.41
CA ALA A 92 -15.72 13.44 18.78
C ALA A 92 -14.55 12.70 19.43
N LYS A 93 -14.84 11.67 20.25
CA LYS A 93 -13.81 10.78 20.82
C LYS A 93 -13.11 9.96 19.74
N ALA A 94 -13.85 9.35 18.82
CA ALA A 94 -13.28 8.60 17.70
C ALA A 94 -12.39 9.51 16.83
N LEU A 95 -12.85 10.73 16.56
CA LEU A 95 -12.12 11.77 15.84
C LEU A 95 -10.77 12.08 16.49
N LYS A 96 -10.78 12.29 17.81
CA LYS A 96 -9.59 12.60 18.59
C LYS A 96 -8.60 11.43 18.55
N THR A 97 -9.08 10.20 18.77
CA THR A 97 -8.23 9.00 18.68
C THR A 97 -7.57 8.87 17.32
N ILE A 98 -8.30 9.19 16.25
CA ILE A 98 -7.78 9.13 14.89
C ILE A 98 -6.71 10.23 14.65
N ILE A 99 -6.91 11.45 15.14
CA ILE A 99 -5.90 12.53 15.09
C ILE A 99 -4.64 12.17 15.91
N ASP A 100 -4.83 11.58 17.09
CA ASP A 100 -3.73 11.16 17.95
C ASP A 100 -2.94 10.02 17.30
N LEU A 101 -3.61 9.06 16.65
CA LEU A 101 -2.98 7.98 15.87
C LEU A 101 -2.21 8.50 14.65
N GLU A 102 -2.72 9.50 13.94
CA GLU A 102 -1.97 10.14 12.86
C GLU A 102 -0.72 10.86 13.37
N ARG A 103 -0.84 11.58 14.49
CA ARG A 103 0.32 12.20 15.13
C ARG A 103 1.35 11.17 15.59
N GLU A 104 0.92 10.03 16.11
CA GLU A 104 1.82 8.91 16.45
C GLU A 104 2.47 8.30 15.21
N ASN A 105 1.78 8.30 14.07
CA ASN A 105 2.30 7.79 12.80
C ASN A 105 3.28 8.78 12.12
N ASP A 106 3.04 10.09 12.26
CA ASP A 106 3.94 11.16 11.80
C ASP A 106 5.16 11.34 12.71
N THR A 107 5.03 11.01 14.00
CA THR A 107 6.14 11.05 14.98
C THR A 107 6.91 9.74 15.09
N ARG A 108 6.47 8.66 14.42
CA ARG A 108 7.42 7.65 14.01
C ARG A 108 8.34 8.34 13.01
N PRO A 109 9.64 8.52 13.33
CA PRO A 109 10.57 8.64 12.24
C PRO A 109 10.27 7.42 11.37
N ALA A 110 10.13 7.61 10.06
CA ALA A 110 10.67 6.59 9.20
C ALA A 110 12.07 6.41 9.75
N GLU A 111 12.28 5.36 10.52
CA GLU A 111 13.60 4.89 10.86
C GLU A 111 14.10 4.43 9.48
N ALA A 112 14.53 5.41 8.68
CA ALA A 112 15.62 5.26 7.76
C ALA A 112 16.75 4.82 8.68
N ALA A 113 16.72 3.52 9.02
CA ALA A 113 17.89 2.81 9.43
C ALA A 113 18.96 3.34 8.48
N PRO A 114 20.05 3.93 8.99
CA PRO A 114 21.12 4.42 8.12
C PRO A 114 21.36 3.26 7.17
N ALA A 115 21.17 3.51 5.87
CA ALA A 115 21.23 2.45 4.87
C ALA A 115 22.52 1.71 5.16
N ALA A 116 22.42 0.53 5.79
CA ALA A 116 23.58 -0.20 6.18
C ALA A 116 24.29 -0.40 4.86
N GLU A 117 25.53 0.07 4.73
CA GLU A 117 26.30 -0.09 3.50
C GLU A 117 26.44 -1.60 3.29
N ILE A 118 25.48 -2.19 2.58
CA ILE A 118 25.50 -3.61 2.26
C ILE A 118 26.70 -3.77 1.37
N ARG A 119 27.72 -4.43 1.90
CA ARG A 119 28.95 -4.62 1.15
C ARG A 119 28.62 -5.47 -0.07
N PRO A 120 29.22 -5.23 -1.25
CA PRO A 120 28.93 -6.01 -2.45
C PRO A 120 29.11 -7.53 -2.26
N GLY A 121 29.95 -7.96 -1.30
CA GLY A 121 30.07 -9.37 -0.90
C GLY A 121 28.82 -9.93 -0.25
N GLU A 122 28.25 -9.21 0.72
CA GLU A 122 27.03 -9.61 1.44
C GLU A 122 25.81 -9.67 0.50
N LEU A 123 25.73 -8.74 -0.46
CA LEU A 123 24.70 -8.78 -1.50
C LEU A 123 24.86 -10.01 -2.41
N ARG A 124 26.09 -10.37 -2.79
CA ARG A 124 26.34 -11.57 -3.61
C ARG A 124 26.00 -12.86 -2.86
N GLU A 125 26.32 -12.94 -1.57
CA GLU A 125 25.98 -14.09 -0.73
C GLU A 125 24.46 -14.23 -0.56
N ALA A 126 23.76 -13.12 -0.30
CA ALA A 126 22.30 -13.11 -0.20
C ALA A 126 21.64 -13.55 -1.52
N LEU A 127 22.14 -13.05 -2.66
CA LEU A 127 21.65 -13.47 -3.98
C LEU A 127 21.93 -14.95 -4.25
N ALA A 128 23.11 -15.47 -3.92
CA ALA A 128 23.43 -16.88 -4.07
C ALA A 128 22.53 -17.79 -3.21
N LEU A 129 22.17 -17.35 -2.00
CA LEU A 129 21.22 -18.07 -1.14
C LEU A 129 19.80 -18.07 -1.73
N ILE A 130 19.37 -16.94 -2.30
CA ILE A 130 18.07 -16.84 -2.97
C ILE A 130 18.03 -17.75 -4.20
N ASP A 131 19.06 -17.72 -5.04
CA ASP A 131 19.14 -18.56 -6.25
C ASP A 131 19.08 -20.05 -5.89
N ARG A 132 19.87 -20.47 -4.88
CA ARG A 132 19.80 -21.84 -4.37
C ARG A 132 18.39 -22.22 -3.91
N ARG A 133 17.71 -21.32 -3.20
CA ARG A 133 16.35 -21.59 -2.71
C ARG A 133 15.33 -21.68 -3.85
N ILE A 134 15.50 -20.88 -4.90
CA ILE A 134 14.68 -20.94 -6.10
C ILE A 134 14.86 -22.30 -6.79
N ASP A 135 16.09 -22.78 -6.94
CA ASP A 135 16.39 -24.07 -7.56
C ASP A 135 15.79 -25.25 -6.77
N GLU A 136 15.88 -25.20 -5.43
CA GLU A 136 15.24 -26.18 -4.55
C GLU A 136 13.72 -26.21 -4.75
N LEU A 137 13.08 -25.03 -4.75
CA LEU A 137 11.63 -24.92 -4.95
C LEU A 137 11.19 -25.35 -6.34
N ALA A 138 11.97 -25.04 -7.38
CA ALA A 138 11.72 -25.49 -8.74
C ALA A 138 11.78 -27.02 -8.84
N THR A 139 12.77 -27.65 -8.18
CA THR A 139 12.93 -29.10 -8.12
C THR A 139 11.75 -29.76 -7.40
N LEU A 140 11.35 -29.22 -6.24
CA LEU A 140 10.18 -29.70 -5.50
C LEU A 140 8.91 -29.60 -6.36
N ARG A 141 8.72 -28.48 -7.05
CA ARG A 141 7.55 -28.26 -7.90
C ARG A 141 7.53 -29.21 -9.11
N ALA A 142 8.68 -29.47 -9.72
CA ALA A 142 8.79 -30.45 -10.80
C ALA A 142 8.43 -31.86 -10.31
N ALA A 143 8.91 -32.27 -9.13
CA ALA A 143 8.57 -33.55 -8.52
C ALA A 143 7.06 -33.67 -8.19
N GLU A 144 6.44 -32.59 -7.70
CA GLU A 144 5.00 -32.52 -7.47
C GLU A 144 4.21 -32.70 -8.77
N ILE A 145 4.61 -32.04 -9.86
CA ILE A 145 3.93 -32.14 -11.17
C ILE A 145 4.04 -33.57 -11.72
N ILE A 146 5.22 -34.20 -11.62
CA ILE A 146 5.43 -35.58 -12.06
C ILE A 146 4.57 -36.55 -11.23
N LYS A 147 4.52 -36.37 -9.90
CA LYS A 147 3.70 -37.18 -9.00
C LYS A 147 2.19 -36.97 -9.22
N ALA A 148 1.78 -35.75 -9.58
CA ALA A 148 0.39 -35.41 -9.87
C ALA A 148 -0.08 -35.85 -11.27
N SER A 149 0.82 -36.39 -12.11
CA SER A 149 0.50 -36.98 -13.40
C SER A 149 0.69 -38.50 -13.38
N PRO A 150 -0.17 -39.28 -12.70
CA PRO A 150 -0.25 -40.72 -12.98
C PRO A 150 -0.77 -40.88 -14.42
N GLY A 151 -0.10 -41.72 -15.20
CA GLY A 151 -0.26 -41.83 -16.65
C GLY A 151 -1.71 -41.85 -17.14
N LYS A 152 -1.99 -40.99 -18.13
CA LYS A 152 -2.96 -41.33 -19.17
C LYS A 152 -2.24 -42.26 -20.14
N VAL A 153 -2.39 -43.56 -19.92
CA VAL A 153 -2.25 -44.60 -20.95
C VAL A 153 -3.64 -45.20 -21.13
#